data_AF-B9RU71-F1
#
_entry.id   AF-B9RU71-F1
#
_cell.length_a   1.000
_cell.length_b   1.000
_cell.length_c   1.000
_cell.angle_alpha   90.00
_cell.angle_beta   90.00
_cell.angle_gamma   90.00
#
_symmetry.space_group_name_H-M   'P 1'
#
loop_
_entity.id
_entity.type
_entity.pdbx_description
1 polymer ?
#
loop_
_entity_poly.entity_id
_entity_poly.type
_entity_poly.pdbx_seq_one_letter_code
_entity_poly.pdbx_strand_id
1 'polypeptide(L)' 'MWIPKLKFSYDFEASNVMKDLGLNLPFKTTGEFTETVDCLGSRQVYVSNMIQKSSIEVNEKGTEAAACTIAGASYAPP' A
#
# COMPACT_ATOMS: atom_id res chain seq x y z
N MET A 1 8.05 36.38 -6.92
CA MET A 1 7.84 34.93 -7.01
C MET A 1 6.40 34.65 -6.62
N TRP A 2 5.65 33.91 -7.43
CA TRP A 2 4.26 33.54 -7.14
C TRP A 2 4.20 32.02 -6.93
N ILE A 3 3.81 31.60 -5.72
CA ILE A 3 3.60 30.19 -5.38
C ILE A 3 2.10 30.02 -5.10
N PRO A 4 1.39 29.13 -5.80
CA PRO A 4 -0.02 28.89 -5.54
C PRO A 4 -0.25 28.31 -4.16
N LYS A 5 -1.28 28.82 -3.48
CA LYS A 5 -1.85 28.16 -2.30
C LYS A 5 -2.70 27.00 -2.76
N LEU A 6 -2.33 25.77 -2.41
CA LEU A 6 -3.02 24.57 -2.87
C LEU A 6 -3.09 23.53 -1.77
N LYS A 7 -4.14 22.71 -1.84
CA LYS A 7 -4.29 21.49 -1.05
C LYS A 7 -4.74 20.38 -1.99
N PHE A 8 -3.95 19.32 -2.06
CA PHE A 8 -4.17 18.22 -2.98
C PHE A 8 -3.97 16.89 -2.26
N SER A 9 -4.83 15.93 -2.55
CA SER A 9 -4.74 14.56 -2.04
C SER A 9 -4.92 13.58 -3.17
N TYR A 10 -4.23 12.45 -3.07
CA TYR A 10 -4.28 11.36 -4.03
C TYR A 10 -4.24 10.01 -3.32
N ASP A 11 -5.02 9.06 -3.82
CA ASP A 11 -4.94 7.67 -3.42
C ASP A 11 -5.06 6.73 -4.63
N PHE A 12 -4.47 5.55 -4.51
CA PHE A 12 -4.51 4.52 -5.53
C PHE A 12 -4.30 3.13 -4.93
N GLU A 13 -4.75 2.11 -5.66
CA GLU A 13 -4.47 0.71 -5.36
C GLU A 13 -3.01 0.39 -5.74
N ALA A 14 -2.11 0.52 -4.75
CA ALA A 14 -0.70 0.27 -4.88
C ALA A 14 -0.38 -1.18 -5.27
N SER A 15 -1.24 -2.15 -4.95
CA SER A 15 -1.01 -3.54 -5.37
C SER A 15 -0.96 -3.70 -6.90
N ASN A 16 -1.70 -2.89 -7.66
CA ASN A 16 -1.66 -2.92 -9.12
C ASN A 16 -0.30 -2.44 -9.65
N VAL A 17 0.17 -1.29 -9.15
CA VAL A 17 1.48 -0.74 -9.54
C VAL A 17 2.62 -1.71 -9.18
N MET A 18 2.56 -2.33 -8.00
CA MET A 18 3.59 -3.30 -7.58
C MET A 18 3.60 -4.54 -8.48
N LYS A 19 2.42 -5.06 -8.88
CA LYS A 19 2.29 -6.15 -9.85
C LYS A 19 2.86 -5.78 -11.22
N ASP A 20 2.58 -4.57 -11.71
CA ASP A 20 3.10 -4.04 -12.97
C ASP A 20 4.63 -3.88 -12.95
N LEU A 21 5.21 -3.58 -11.79
CA LEU A 21 6.65 -3.55 -11.55
C LEU A 21 7.28 -4.95 -11.37
N GLY A 22 6.49 -6.03 -11.49
CA GLY A 22 6.95 -7.41 -11.40
C GLY A 22 6.80 -8.06 -10.01
N LEU A 23 6.42 -7.31 -8.97
CA LEU A 23 6.22 -7.82 -7.61
C LEU A 23 4.87 -8.52 -7.46
N ASN A 24 4.73 -9.68 -8.08
CA ASN A 24 3.48 -10.41 -8.13
C ASN A 24 3.29 -11.44 -7.01
N LEU A 25 4.38 -12.05 -6.51
CA LEU A 25 4.33 -13.14 -5.54
C LEU A 25 3.62 -12.79 -4.21
N PRO A 26 3.85 -11.61 -3.60
CA PRO A 26 3.19 -11.22 -2.35
C PRO A 26 1.66 -11.18 -2.43
N PHE A 27 1.12 -10.97 -3.63
CA PHE A 27 -0.31 -10.80 -3.88
C PHE A 27 -0.99 -12.06 -4.43
N LYS A 28 -0.27 -13.19 -4.48
CA LYS A 28 -0.80 -14.49 -4.87
C LYS A 28 -0.99 -15.37 -3.66
N THR A 29 -1.98 -16.26 -3.69
CA THR A 29 -2.19 -17.27 -2.64
C THR A 29 -1.01 -18.22 -2.49
N THR A 30 -0.21 -18.41 -3.56
CA THR A 30 1.04 -19.18 -3.55
C THR A 30 2.24 -18.41 -3.01
N GLY A 31 2.04 -17.18 -2.53
CA GLY A 31 3.09 -16.40 -1.89
C GLY A 31 3.50 -17.03 -0.57
N GLU A 32 4.80 -17.15 -0.35
CA GLU A 32 5.36 -17.75 0.86
C GLU A 32 5.76 -16.63 1.84
N PHE A 33 4.98 -16.46 2.90
CA PHE A 33 5.25 -15.54 4.00
C PHE A 33 5.72 -16.29 5.25
N THR A 34 6.68 -17.20 5.06
CA THR A 34 7.11 -18.24 6.02
C THR A 34 7.66 -17.73 7.35
N GLU A 35 8.11 -16.46 7.41
CA GLU A 35 8.70 -15.87 8.61
C GLU A 35 7.77 -14.89 9.35
N THR A 36 6.53 -14.69 8.88
CA THR A 36 5.64 -13.62 9.40
C THR A 36 4.50 -14.10 10.27
N VAL A 37 4.11 -15.37 10.15
CA VAL A 37 3.02 -15.97 10.93
C VAL A 37 3.34 -17.44 11.20
N ASP A 38 3.35 -17.82 12.47
CA ASP A 38 3.25 -19.23 12.87
C ASP A 38 1.84 -19.71 12.50
N CYS A 39 1.67 -20.14 11.25
CA CYS A 39 0.39 -20.64 10.75
C CYS A 39 0.04 -21.93 11.49
N LEU A 40 -0.76 -21.82 12.56
CA LEU A 40 -1.48 -22.93 13.18
C LEU A 40 -2.47 -23.52 12.15
N GLY A 41 -1.98 -24.48 11.37
CA GLY A 41 -2.68 -25.04 10.22
C GLY A 41 -2.17 -24.41 8.93
N SER A 42 -1.87 -25.26 7.95
CA SER A 42 -1.18 -25.02 6.66
C SER A 42 -1.83 -24.01 5.69
N ARG A 43 -2.53 -22.98 6.17
CA ARG A 43 -3.16 -21.95 5.35
C ARG A 43 -2.15 -20.86 5.01
N GLN A 44 -1.81 -20.77 3.74
CA GLN A 44 -0.94 -19.72 3.21
C GLN A 44 -1.61 -18.34 3.40
N VAL A 45 -0.84 -17.35 3.82
CA VAL A 45 -1.26 -15.94 3.88
C VAL A 45 -0.81 -15.24 2.61
N TYR A 46 -1.58 -14.27 2.14
CA TYR A 46 -1.18 -13.40 1.03
C TYR A 46 -1.68 -11.97 1.27
N VAL A 47 -1.06 -11.00 0.58
CA VAL A 47 -1.51 -9.61 0.58
C VAL A 47 -2.73 -9.50 -0.34
N SER A 48 -3.90 -9.22 0.23
CA SER A 48 -5.15 -9.15 -0.53
C SER A 48 -5.31 -7.81 -1.27
N ASN A 49 -4.88 -6.72 -0.64
CA ASN A 49 -4.90 -5.38 -1.23
C ASN A 49 -3.81 -4.50 -0.60
N MET A 50 -3.45 -3.43 -1.31
CA MET A 50 -2.51 -2.43 -0.81
C MET A 50 -2.89 -1.06 -1.33
N ILE A 51 -3.16 -0.12 -0.44
CA ILE A 51 -3.59 1.24 -0.77
C ILE A 51 -2.52 2.23 -0.32
N GLN A 52 -2.16 3.16 -1.19
CA GLN A 52 -1.31 4.31 -0.88
C GLN A 52 -2.15 5.58 -0.95
N LYS A 53 -2.09 6.40 0.10
CA LYS A 53 -2.71 7.72 0.15
C LYS A 53 -1.67 8.78 0.51
N SER A 54 -1.76 9.94 -0.12
CA SER A 54 -0.89 11.08 0.16
C SER A 54 -1.65 12.40 0.05
N SER A 55 -1.20 13.40 0.80
CA SER A 55 -1.72 14.76 0.79
C SER A 55 -0.57 15.76 0.85
N ILE A 56 -0.75 16.90 0.19
CA ILE A 56 0.16 18.05 0.25
C ILE A 56 -0.66 19.34 0.41
N GLU A 57 -0.18 20.22 1.27
CA GLU A 57 -0.70 21.57 1.46
C GLU A 57 0.45 22.57 1.34
N VAL A 58 0.28 23.57 0.49
CA VAL A 58 1.23 24.67 0.31
C VAL A 58 0.52 25.96 0.71
N ASN A 59 1.12 26.71 1.62
CA ASN A 59 0.63 28.01 2.07
C ASN A 59 1.80 28.97 2.33
N GLU A 60 1.48 30.18 2.79
CA GLU A 60 2.44 31.26 3.02
C GLU A 60 3.44 30.95 4.14
N LYS A 61 3.11 30.02 5.05
CA LYS A 61 3.99 29.58 6.13
C LYS A 61 4.94 28.48 5.69
N GLY A 62 4.60 27.71 4.66
CA GLY A 62 5.41 26.60 4.18
C GLY A 62 4.59 25.49 3.53
N THR A 63 5.13 24.28 3.58
CA THR A 63 4.51 23.06 3.02
C THR A 63 4.31 22.02 4.11
N GLU A 64 3.13 21.44 4.16
CA GLU A 64 2.82 20.26 4.97
C GLU A 64 2.48 19.10 4.03
N ALA A 65 3.06 17.93 4.25
CA ALA A 65 2.80 16.75 3.46
C ALA A 65 2.68 15.52 4.36
N ALA A 66 1.75 14.63 4.02
CA ALA A 66 1.50 13.40 4.74
C ALA A 66 1.24 12.25 3.76
N ALA A 67 1.64 11.04 4.15
CA ALA A 67 1.38 9.84 3.39
C ALA A 67 1.09 8.66 4.32
N CYS A 68 0.25 7.73 3.85
CA CYS A 68 -0.10 6.50 4.55
C CYS A 68 -0.21 5.36 3.55
N THR A 69 0.34 4.21 3.93
CA THR A 69 0.27 2.97 3.18
C THR A 69 -0.43 1.92 4.04
N ILE A 70 -1.41 1.25 3.47
CA ILE A 70 -2.17 0.19 4.15
C ILE A 70 -2.02 -1.08 3.33
N ALA A 71 -1.60 -2.17 3.96
CA ALA A 71 -1.55 -3.50 3.36
C ALA A 71 -2.51 -4.43 4.11
N GLY A 72 -3.46 -5.01 3.38
CA GLY A 72 -4.36 -6.03 3.90
C GLY A 72 -3.76 -7.42 3.69
N ALA A 73 -3.76 -8.25 4.74
CA ALA A 73 -3.38 -9.66 4.64
C ALA A 73 -4.63 -10.53 4.80
N SER A 74 -4.67 -11.66 4.09
CA SER A 74 -5.78 -12.62 4.15
C SER A 74 -5.26 -14.05 4.04
N TYR A 75 -6.00 -14.99 4.62
CA TYR A 75 -5.72 -16.41 4.44
C TYR A 75 -6.23 -16.87 3.07
N ALA A 76 -5.45 -17.71 2.40
CA ALA A 76 -5.90 -18.41 1.21
C ALA A 76 -7.13 -19.28 1.55
N PRO A 77 -8.11 -19.38 0.64
CA PRO A 77 -9.19 -20.33 0.78
C PRO A 77 -8.64 -21.77 0.85
N PRO A 78 -9.36 -22.71 1.50
CA PRO A 78 -8.97 -24.11 1.59
C PRO A 78 -8.91 -24.80 0.23
#